data_AF-A0A5C8U1M3-F1
#
_entry.id   AF-A0A5C8U1M3-F1
#
_cell.length_a   1.000
_cell.length_b   1.000
_cell.length_c   1.000
_cell.angle_alpha   90.00
_cell.angle_beta   90.00
_cell.angle_gamma   90.00
#
_symmetry.space_group_name_H-M   'P 1'
#
loop_
_entity.id
_entity.type
_entity.pdbx_description
1 polymer ?
#
loop_
_entity_poly.entity_id
_entity_poly.type
_entity_poly.pdbx_seq_one_letter_code
_entity_poly.pdbx_strand_id
1 'polypeptide(L)' 'MRARFSSVLLTAFALALAPIVAAFAEPITGRATIIDGDMLEIRGERILMQDVDAPEGKQLCRGGDCQLYRCG' A
#
# COMPACT_ATOMS: atom_id res chain seq x y z
N MET A 1 15.14 2.56 45.62
CA MET A 1 14.12 1.59 45.14
C MET A 1 12.79 2.27 44.77
N ARG A 2 12.22 3.16 45.60
CA ARG A 2 10.93 3.83 45.33
C ARG A 2 10.87 4.65 44.02
N ALA A 3 11.92 5.39 43.67
CA ALA A 3 11.96 6.20 42.45
C ALA A 3 11.98 5.37 41.16
N ARG A 4 12.70 4.23 41.15
CA ARG A 4 12.73 3.29 40.02
C ARG A 4 11.39 2.59 39.83
N PHE A 5 10.71 2.27 40.92
CA PHE A 5 9.38 1.66 40.90
C PHE A 5 8.31 2.63 40.35
N SER A 6 8.39 3.91 40.73
CA SER A 6 7.51 4.96 40.21
C SER A 6 7.68 5.19 38.71
N SER A 7 8.92 5.25 38.22
CA SER A 7 9.20 5.38 36.78
C SER A 7 8.68 4.20 35.96
N VAL A 8 8.78 2.96 36.48
CA VAL A 8 8.28 1.76 35.79
C VAL A 8 6.75 1.75 35.73
N LEU A 9 6.07 2.22 36.79
CA LEU A 9 4.62 2.36 36.81
C LEU A 9 4.12 3.44 35.83
N LEU A 10 4.81 4.57 35.75
CA LEU A 10 4.48 5.64 34.80
C LEU A 10 4.65 5.20 33.34
N THR A 11 5.72 4.48 33.02
CA THR A 11 5.94 3.96 31.66
C THR A 11 4.94 2.86 31.31
N ALA A 12 4.63 1.95 32.24
CA ALA A 12 3.61 0.91 32.01
C ALA A 12 2.21 1.51 31.81
N PHE A 13 1.86 2.56 32.57
CA PHE A 13 0.60 3.27 32.40
C PHE A 13 0.53 4.00 31.05
N ALA A 14 1.60 4.67 30.63
CA ALA A 14 1.67 5.33 29.33
C ALA A 14 1.54 4.34 28.16
N LEU A 15 2.14 3.14 28.27
CA LEU A 15 2.03 2.09 27.25
C LEU A 15 0.63 1.45 27.23
N ALA A 16 -0.04 1.36 28.38
CA ALA A 16 -1.41 0.84 28.48
C ALA A 16 -2.47 1.83 27.97
N LEU A 17 -2.17 3.14 27.97
CA LEU A 17 -3.06 4.18 27.43
C LEU A 17 -2.84 4.45 25.94
N ALA A 18 -1.84 3.85 25.29
CA ALA A 18 -1.70 3.97 23.85
C ALA A 18 -2.91 3.31 23.18
N PRO A 19 -3.86 4.08 22.60
CA PRO A 19 -4.97 3.47 21.92
C PRO A 19 -4.40 2.76 20.69
N ILE A 20 -4.78 1.51 20.50
CA ILE A 20 -4.66 0.85 19.20
C ILE A 20 -5.69 1.56 18.32
N VAL A 21 -5.34 2.71 17.78
CA VAL A 21 -6.14 3.37 16.76
C VAL A 21 -5.98 2.50 15.52
N ALA A 22 -6.90 1.56 15.35
CA ALA A 22 -7.12 0.94 14.05
C ALA A 22 -7.61 2.06 13.13
N ALA A 23 -6.70 2.64 12.36
CA ALA A 23 -7.07 3.56 11.31
C ALA A 23 -7.77 2.74 10.21
N PHE A 24 -9.09 2.73 10.24
CA PHE A 24 -9.88 2.26 9.11
C PHE A 24 -9.88 3.37 8.07
N ALA A 25 -9.08 3.19 7.01
CA ALA A 25 -9.21 4.03 5.83
C ALA A 25 -10.62 3.84 5.26
N GLU A 26 -11.27 4.93 4.89
CA GLU A 26 -12.54 4.83 4.16
C GLU A 26 -12.31 4.17 2.81
N PRO A 27 -13.26 3.35 2.31
CA PRO A 27 -13.13 2.75 1.00
C PRO A 27 -13.13 3.82 -0.08
N ILE A 28 -12.15 3.77 -0.98
CA ILE A 28 -12.11 4.61 -2.17
C ILE A 28 -13.17 4.09 -3.14
N THR A 29 -14.17 4.93 -3.44
CA THR A 29 -15.32 4.56 -4.27
C THR A 29 -15.57 5.59 -5.37
N GLY A 30 -16.03 5.12 -6.53
CA GLY A 30 -16.31 5.97 -7.68
C GLY A 30 -16.05 5.26 -9.00
N ARG A 31 -16.12 6.01 -10.10
CA ARG A 31 -15.70 5.51 -11.42
C ARG A 31 -14.19 5.39 -11.44
N ALA A 32 -13.69 4.22 -11.84
CA ALA A 32 -12.29 3.98 -12.09
C ALA A 32 -11.92 4.32 -13.54
N THR A 33 -10.74 4.90 -13.71
CA THR A 33 -10.03 5.05 -14.99
C THR A 33 -8.80 4.16 -14.95
N ILE A 34 -8.60 3.32 -15.96
CA ILE A 34 -7.41 2.45 -16.04
C ILE A 34 -6.22 3.31 -16.47
N ILE A 35 -5.13 3.26 -15.72
CA ILE A 35 -3.88 3.96 -16.04
C ILE A 35 -2.87 2.98 -16.63
N ASP A 36 -2.65 1.84 -15.96
CA ASP A 36 -1.86 0.72 -16.44
C ASP A 36 -2.41 -0.61 -15.90
N GLY A 37 -1.77 -1.75 -16.19
CA GLY A 37 -2.26 -3.08 -15.80
C GLY A 37 -2.37 -3.33 -14.30
N ASP A 38 -1.59 -2.62 -13.47
CA ASP A 38 -1.61 -2.67 -12.01
C ASP A 38 -2.01 -1.32 -11.37
N MET A 39 -2.33 -0.30 -12.19
CA MET A 39 -2.59 1.05 -11.73
C MET A 39 -3.93 1.58 -12.25
N LEU A 40 -4.77 2.04 -11.32
CA LEU A 40 -6.04 2.70 -11.63
C LEU A 40 -6.16 4.04 -10.92
N GLU A 41 -7.02 4.91 -11.43
CA GLU A 41 -7.37 6.17 -10.82
C GLU A 41 -8.85 6.20 -10.44
N ILE A 42 -9.18 6.61 -9.22
CA ILE A 42 -10.54 6.89 -8.78
C ILE A 42 -10.56 8.29 -8.16
N ARG A 43 -11.34 9.21 -8.74
CA ARG A 43 -11.51 10.59 -8.24
C ARG A 43 -10.18 11.34 -8.02
N GLY A 44 -9.19 11.11 -8.87
CA GLY A 44 -7.87 11.73 -8.77
C GLY A 44 -6.90 11.03 -7.82
N GLU A 45 -7.33 9.97 -7.11
CA GLU A 45 -6.45 9.11 -6.33
C GLU A 45 -5.94 7.96 -7.19
N ARG A 46 -4.61 7.78 -7.23
CA ARG A 46 -3.96 6.66 -7.91
C ARG A 46 -3.82 5.49 -6.94
N ILE A 47 -4.30 4.33 -7.37
CA ILE A 47 -4.32 3.10 -6.60
C ILE A 47 -3.46 2.07 -7.35
N LEU A 48 -2.36 1.66 -6.71
CA LEU A 48 -1.47 0.61 -7.18
C LEU A 48 -1.90 -0.72 -6.56
N MET A 49 -2.19 -1.71 -7.40
CA MET A 49 -2.50 -3.06 -6.95
C MET A 49 -1.25 -3.69 -6.34
N GLN A 50 -1.32 -3.99 -5.04
CA GLN A 50 -0.24 -4.68 -4.37
C GLN A 50 -0.21 -6.14 -4.83
N ASP A 51 0.99 -6.73 -4.89
CA ASP A 51 1.22 -8.12 -5.28
C ASP A 51 0.78 -8.50 -6.71
N VAL A 52 0.50 -7.51 -7.55
CA VAL A 52 0.27 -7.66 -9.00
C VAL A 52 1.42 -6.99 -9.73
N ASP A 53 2.07 -7.73 -10.62
CA ASP A 53 3.07 -7.20 -11.55
C ASP A 53 2.52 -7.34 -12.96
N ALA A 54 2.21 -6.21 -13.59
CA ALA A 54 1.64 -6.17 -14.92
C ALA A 54 2.69 -5.64 -15.93
N PRO A 55 2.66 -6.09 -17.19
CA PRO A 55 3.46 -5.45 -18.21
C PRO A 55 3.02 -3.99 -18.38
N GLU A 56 3.98 -3.07 -18.28
CA GLU A 56 3.71 -1.63 -18.49
C GLU A 56 3.16 -1.39 -19.89
N GLY A 57 2.25 -0.43 -20.07
CA GLY A 57 1.51 -0.26 -21.33
C GLY A 57 2.35 0.01 -22.60
N LYS A 58 3.62 0.39 -22.44
CA LYS A 58 4.58 0.58 -23.54
C LYS A 58 5.72 -0.45 -23.55
N GLN A 59 5.66 -1.46 -22.68
CA GLN A 59 6.68 -2.48 -22.58
C GLN A 59 6.73 -3.33 -23.84
N LEU A 60 7.96 -3.67 -24.23
CA LEU A 60 8.23 -4.65 -25.27
C LEU A 60 8.75 -5.94 -24.62
N CYS A 61 8.14 -7.05 -24.97
CA CYS A 61 8.54 -8.39 -24.58
C CYS A 61 9.35 -9.03 -25.71
N ARG A 62 10.19 -10.00 -25.38
CA ARG A 62 10.99 -10.74 -26.37
C ARG A 62 10.40 -12.13 -26.58
N GLY A 63 10.12 -12.46 -27.84
CA GLY A 63 9.62 -13.77 -28.25
C GLY A 63 10.73 -14.83 -28.25
N GLY A 64 10.34 -16.10 -28.41
CA GLY A 64 11.30 -17.21 -28.53
C GLY A 64 12.21 -17.11 -29.76
N ASP A 65 11.80 -16.33 -30.76
CA ASP A 65 12.54 -15.97 -31.96
C ASP A 65 13.42 -14.70 -31.79
N CYS A 66 13.55 -14.21 -30.56
CA CYS A 66 14.23 -12.97 -30.20
C CYS A 66 13.58 -11.68 -30.74
N GLN A 67 12.42 -11.74 -31.40
CA GLN A 67 11.72 -10.55 -31.87
C GLN A 67 11.03 -9.81 -30.73
N LEU A 68 10.97 -8.48 -30.84
CA LEU A 68 10.25 -7.65 -29.88
C LEU A 68 8.76 -7.58 -30.26
N TYR A 69 7.88 -7.71 -29.27
CA TYR A 69 6.44 -7.57 -29.42
C TYR A 69 5.87 -6.78 -28.23
N ARG A 70 4.66 -6.22 -28.39
CA ARG A 70 3.98 -5.56 -27.25
C ARG A 70 3.60 -6.61 -26.22
N CYS A 71 4.00 -6.41 -24.97
CA CYS A 71 3.57 -7.29 -23.90
C CYS A 71 2.03 -7.23 -23.74
N GLY A 72 1.41 -8.37 -23.43
CA GLY A 72 -0.05 -8.51 -23.34
C GLY A 72 -0.66 -9.29 -24.51
#